data_AF-A0A0M0G4Y6-F1
#
_entry.id   AF-A0A0M0G4Y6-F1
#
_cell.length_a   1.000
_cell.length_b   1.000
_cell.length_c   1.000
_cell.angle_alpha   90.00
_cell.angle_beta   90.00
_cell.angle_gamma   90.00
#
_symmetry.space_group_name_H-M   'P 1'
#
loop_
_entity.id
_entity.type
_entity.pdbx_description
1 polymer ?
#
loop_
_entity_poly.entity_id
_entity_poly.type
_entity_poly.pdbx_seq_one_letter_code
_entity_poly.pdbx_strand_id
1 'polypeptide(L)' 'MRIHSKYRRVITAFVTALCMSIFISFMLVSINFGYDSHFILTWLRMWSEAFACAFFGAYFFPKFIQYLISKIHFFENTID' A
#
# COMPACT_ATOMS: atom_id res chain seq x y z
N MET A 1 7.82 15.60 22.63
CA MET A 1 6.58 15.53 21.81
C MET A 1 5.82 14.26 22.22
N ARG A 2 4.64 14.38 22.87
CA ARG A 2 3.87 13.24 23.39
C ARG A 2 2.78 12.83 22.39
N ILE A 3 3.07 11.83 21.57
CA ILE A 3 2.11 11.23 20.62
C ILE A 3 1.46 10.04 21.32
N HIS A 4 0.12 9.99 21.33
CA HIS A 4 -0.68 8.91 21.92
C HIS A 4 -0.22 7.54 21.36
N SER A 5 0.09 6.56 22.22
CA SER A 5 0.71 5.28 21.84
C SER A 5 -0.04 4.52 20.74
N LYS A 6 -1.38 4.66 20.70
CA LYS A 6 -2.26 4.05 19.70
C LYS A 6 -2.01 4.56 18.28
N TYR A 7 -1.73 5.85 18.11
CA TYR A 7 -1.40 6.44 16.80
C TYR A 7 0.08 6.27 16.47
N ARG A 8 0.96 6.17 17.48
CA ARG A 8 2.39 5.96 17.27
C ARG A 8 2.64 4.69 16.45
N ARG A 9 2.01 3.56 16.79
CA ARG A 9 2.15 2.31 16.02
C ARG A 9 1.66 2.44 14.58
N VAL A 10 0.52 3.08 14.36
CA VAL A 10 -0.07 3.24 13.03
C VAL A 10 0.77 4.18 12.17
N ILE A 11 1.19 5.32 12.71
CA ILE A 11 2.04 6.29 12.02
C ILE A 11 3.41 5.68 11.73
N THR A 12 4.01 4.96 12.69
CA THR A 12 5.29 4.27 12.45
C THR A 12 5.15 3.20 11.37
N ALA A 13 4.14 2.36 11.41
CA ALA A 13 3.91 1.35 10.37
C ALA A 13 3.67 1.99 8.98
N PHE A 14 2.88 3.07 8.94
CA PHE A 14 2.63 3.83 7.72
C PHE A 14 3.91 4.45 7.16
N VAL A 15 4.69 5.16 7.98
CA VAL A 15 5.95 5.78 7.57
C VAL A 15 6.96 4.72 7.13
N THR A 16 7.07 3.60 7.83
CA THR A 16 7.96 2.50 7.45
C THR A 16 7.55 1.88 6.11
N ALA A 17 6.26 1.61 5.90
CA ALA A 17 5.76 1.09 4.63
C ALA A 17 5.99 2.08 3.49
N LEU A 18 5.79 3.38 3.74
CA LEU A 18 6.00 4.45 2.78
C LEU A 18 7.49 4.55 2.41
N CYS A 19 8.40 4.59 3.38
CA CYS A 19 9.85 4.57 3.15
C CYS A 19 10.30 3.33 2.36
N MET A 20 9.82 2.13 2.71
CA MET A 20 10.18 0.90 1.99
C MET A 20 9.67 0.92 0.55
N SER A 21 8.47 1.44 0.30
CA SER A 21 7.91 1.54 -1.05
C SER A 21 8.68 2.53 -1.94
N ILE A 22 9.11 3.66 -1.37
CA ILE A 22 9.97 4.65 -2.03
C ILE A 22 11.32 3.99 -2.37
N PHE A 23 11.94 3.32 -1.40
CA PHE A 23 13.29 2.78 -1.56
C PHE A 23 13.36 1.68 -2.63
N ILE A 24 12.40 0.73 -2.62
CA ILE A 24 12.35 -0.36 -3.59
C ILE A 24 12.05 0.18 -5.00
N SER A 25 11.09 1.10 -5.12
CA SER A 25 10.77 1.72 -6.40
C SER A 25 11.95 2.51 -6.96
N PHE A 26 12.67 3.25 -6.10
CA PHE A 26 13.84 4.03 -6.48
C PHE A 26 14.97 3.15 -7.00
N MET A 27 15.30 2.08 -6.27
CA MET A 27 16.32 1.10 -6.68
C MET A 27 15.95 0.43 -8.02
N LEU A 28 14.69 0.02 -8.19
CA LEU A 28 14.25 -0.70 -9.38
C LEU A 28 14.29 0.17 -10.63
N VAL A 29 13.87 1.44 -10.52
CA VAL A 29 13.94 2.39 -11.63
C VAL A 29 15.39 2.80 -11.90
N SER A 30 16.21 2.97 -10.86
CA SER A 30 17.63 3.34 -10.99
C SER A 30 18.45 2.27 -11.71
N ILE A 31 18.14 1.00 -11.48
CA ILE A 31 18.77 -0.13 -12.15
C ILE A 31 18.27 -0.28 -13.60
N ASN A 32 16.99 0.00 -13.88
CA ASN A 32 16.38 -0.27 -15.19
C ASN A 32 16.56 0.86 -16.23
N PHE A 33 16.56 2.13 -15.82
CA PHE A 33 16.53 3.26 -16.77
C PHE A 33 17.85 4.04 -16.88
N GLY A 34 18.80 3.83 -15.95
CA GLY A 34 19.99 4.68 -15.87
C GLY A 34 19.68 6.11 -15.41
N TYR A 35 20.72 6.86 -15.02
CA TYR A 35 20.58 8.22 -14.48
C TYR A 35 20.49 9.26 -15.61
N ASP A 36 19.29 9.50 -16.12
CA ASP A 36 18.99 10.62 -17.01
C ASP A 36 18.53 11.87 -16.22
N SER A 37 18.58 13.06 -16.82
CA SER A 37 18.22 14.34 -16.19
C SER A 37 16.77 14.38 -15.70
N HIS A 38 15.88 13.61 -16.33
CA HIS A 38 14.47 13.50 -15.97
C HIS A 38 14.15 12.28 -15.08
N PHE A 39 15.15 11.49 -14.71
CA PHE A 39 14.99 10.22 -14.00
C PHE A 39 14.18 10.35 -12.71
N ILE A 40 14.59 11.28 -11.83
CA ILE A 40 13.94 11.46 -10.52
C ILE A 40 12.49 11.93 -10.67
N LEU A 41 12.22 12.82 -11.63
CA LEU A 41 10.89 13.37 -11.86
C LEU A 41 9.94 12.29 -12.39
N THR A 42 10.39 11.52 -13.37
CA THR A 42 9.61 10.40 -13.94
C THR A 42 9.38 9.31 -12.91
N TRP A 43 10.41 8.98 -12.10
CA TRP A 43 10.30 8.03 -11.02
C TRP A 43 9.28 8.44 -9.96
N LEU A 44 9.37 9.69 -9.45
CA LEU A 44 8.46 10.19 -8.41
C LEU A 44 7.01 10.21 -8.91
N ARG A 45 6.82 10.57 -10.18
CA ARG A 45 5.49 10.59 -10.81
C ARG A 45 4.90 9.18 -10.90
N MET A 46 5.62 8.22 -11.48
CA MET A 46 5.16 6.83 -11.58
C MET A 46 4.92 6.19 -10.21
N TRP A 47 5.81 6.44 -9.24
CA TRP A 47 5.65 5.95 -7.87
C TRP A 47 4.39 6.52 -7.22
N SER A 48 4.15 7.82 -7.33
CA SER A 48 2.99 8.48 -6.72
C SER A 48 1.66 8.01 -7.35
N GLU A 49 1.62 7.80 -8.66
CA GLU A 49 0.44 7.28 -9.37
C GLU A 49 0.14 5.83 -8.94
N ALA A 50 1.16 4.97 -8.88
CA ALA A 50 1.01 3.60 -8.42
C ALA A 50 0.61 3.52 -6.93
N PHE A 51 1.22 4.33 -6.08
CA PHE A 51 0.89 4.40 -4.66
C PHE A 51 -0.55 4.87 -4.43
N ALA A 52 -1.00 5.90 -5.15
CA ALA A 52 -2.38 6.37 -5.07
C ALA A 52 -3.36 5.26 -5.50
N CYS A 53 -3.14 4.61 -6.64
CA CYS A 53 -3.95 3.49 -7.09
C CYS A 53 -4.00 2.34 -6.08
N ALA A 54 -2.84 1.93 -5.54
CA ALA A 54 -2.76 0.87 -4.53
C ALA A 54 -3.46 1.26 -3.22
N PHE A 55 -3.35 2.52 -2.80
CA PHE A 55 -4.02 3.03 -1.60
C PHE A 55 -5.54 3.00 -1.74
N PHE A 56 -6.07 3.47 -2.88
CA PHE A 56 -7.50 3.37 -3.17
C PHE A 56 -7.96 1.92 -3.25
N GLY A 57 -7.18 1.05 -3.91
CA GLY A 57 -7.43 -0.38 -3.96
C GLY A 57 -7.50 -1.00 -2.57
N ALA A 58 -6.49 -0.77 -1.73
CA ALA A 58 -6.41 -1.31 -0.37
C ALA A 58 -7.53 -0.80 0.56
N TYR A 59 -8.09 0.39 0.32
CA TYR A 59 -9.24 0.89 1.07
C TYR A 59 -10.58 0.28 0.59
N PHE A 60 -10.74 0.15 -0.73
CA PHE A 60 -12.01 -0.28 -1.34
C PHE A 60 -12.17 -1.80 -1.36
N PHE A 61 -11.10 -2.53 -1.72
CA PHE A 61 -11.13 -3.99 -1.87
C PHE A 61 -11.55 -4.73 -0.60
N PRO A 62 -11.05 -4.44 0.60
CA PRO A 62 -11.44 -5.19 1.79
C PRO A 62 -12.93 -5.03 2.11
N LYS A 63 -13.47 -3.82 1.94
CA LYS A 63 -14.91 -3.58 2.11
C LYS A 63 -15.74 -4.29 1.05
N PHE A 64 -15.28 -4.27 -0.20
CA PHE A 64 -15.95 -4.96 -1.30
C PHE A 64 -15.90 -6.49 -1.15
N ILE A 65 -14.75 -7.04 -0.77
CA ILE A 65 -14.56 -8.46 -0.48
C ILE A 65 -15.41 -8.87 0.73
N GLN A 66 -15.43 -8.09 1.81
CA GLN A 66 -16.30 -8.38 2.95
C GLN A 66 -17.79 -8.34 2.58
N TYR A 67 -18.20 -7.40 1.71
CA TYR A 67 -19.55 -7.35 1.18
C TYR A 67 -19.88 -8.59 0.33
N LEU A 68 -18.97 -9.02 -0.55
CA LEU A 68 -19.13 -10.25 -1.33
C LEU A 68 -19.21 -11.48 -0.43
N ILE A 69 -18.32 -11.61 0.55
CA ILE A 69 -18.30 -12.72 1.50
C ILE A 69 -19.60 -12.74 2.34
N SER A 70 -20.12 -11.58 2.75
CA SER A 70 -21.39 -11.50 3.50
C SER A 70 -22.61 -11.98 2.70
N LYS A 71 -22.55 -11.95 1.36
CA LYS A 71 -23.60 -12.51 0.50
C LYS A 71 -23.47 -14.01 0.29
N ILE A 72 -22.30 -14.58 0.55
CA ILE A 72 -22.06 -16.00 0.46
C ILE A 72 -22.37 -16.57 1.85
N HIS A 73 -23.60 -17.05 2.05
CA HIS A 73 -23.94 -17.87 3.21
C HIS A 73 -23.06 -19.14 3.14
N PHE A 74 -21.92 -19.11 3.83
CA PHE A 74 -21.19 -20.32 4.15
C PHE A 74 -22.09 -21.14 5.07
N PHE A 75 -22.71 -22.18 4.51
CA PHE A 75 -23.23 -23.28 5.31
C PHE A 75 -22.01 -23.99 5.88
N GLU A 76 -21.57 -23.55 7.06
CA GLU A 76 -20.66 -24.33 7.89
C GLU A 76 -21.45 -25.58 8.33
N ASN A 77 -21.32 -26.68 7.61
CA ASN A 77 -21.77 -27.98 8.09
C ASN A 77 -20.80 -28.41 9.18
N THR A 78 -21.03 -27.94 10.41
CA THR A 78 -20.51 -28.60 11.62
C THR A 78 -21.09 -30.01 11.64
N ILE A 79 -20.23 -30.99 11.32
CA ILE A 79 -20.50 -32.40 11.58
C ILE A 79 -20.18 -32.60 13.06
N ASP A 80 -21.23 -32.65 13.89
CA ASP A 80 -21.18 -33.08 15.30
C ASP A 80 -20.89 -34.58 15.41
#